data_AF-D8PFN1-F1
#
_entry.id   AF-D8PFN1-F1
#
_cell.length_a   1.000
_cell.length_b   1.000
_cell.length_c   1.000
_cell.angle_alpha   90.00
_cell.angle_beta   90.00
_cell.angle_gamma   90.00
#
_symmetry.space_group_name_H-M   'P 1'
#
loop_
_entity.id
_entity.type
_entity.pdbx_description
1 polymer ?
#
loop_
_entity_poly.entity_id
_entity_poly.type
_entity_poly.pdbx_seq_one_letter_code
_entity_poly.pdbx_strand_id
1 'polypeptide(L)' 'MGPADSLMLDAKQAILDEQHRKFQVLQKEGRWPEAMQQFHVTLCCASDVLTESLQLLERVLDARSRRGPSQPPSSDPQSS' A
#
# COMPACT_ATOMS: atom_id res chain seq x y z
N MET A 1 7.79 -1.73 12.31
CA MET A 1 6.33 -1.93 12.38
C MET A 1 5.91 -1.72 13.82
N GLY A 2 5.17 -0.66 14.09
CA GLY A 2 4.69 -0.37 15.44
C GLY A 2 3.40 -1.12 15.77
N PRO A 3 2.96 -1.14 17.05
CA PRO A 3 1.70 -1.77 17.46
C PRO A 3 0.47 -1.26 16.69
N ALA A 4 0.48 0.03 16.31
CA ALA A 4 -0.59 0.63 15.50
C ALA A 4 -0.63 0.08 14.06
N ASP A 5 0.53 -0.21 13.47
CA ASP A 5 0.62 -0.78 12.12
C ASP A 5 0.05 -2.20 12.10
N SER A 6 0.35 -3.00 13.12
CA SER A 6 -0.20 -4.35 13.29
C SER A 6 -1.72 -4.32 13.49
N LEU A 7 -2.23 -3.46 14.37
CA LEU A 7 -3.68 -3.31 14.57
C LEU A 7 -4.40 -2.91 13.27
N MET A 8 -3.80 -2.03 12.48
CA MET A 8 -4.36 -1.63 11.19
C MET A 8 -4.39 -2.79 10.19
N LEU A 9 -3.35 -3.64 10.17
CA LEU A 9 -3.35 -4.84 9.32
C LEU A 9 -4.42 -5.84 9.75
N ASP A 10 -4.58 -6.07 11.04
CA ASP A 10 -5.62 -6.96 11.57
C ASP A 10 -7.02 -6.43 11.23
N ALA A 11 -7.23 -5.11 11.35
CA ALA A 11 -8.47 -4.47 10.93
C ALA A 11 -8.73 -4.61 9.43
N LYS A 12 -7.70 -4.46 8.58
CA LYS A 12 -7.80 -4.67 7.12
C LYS A 12 -8.19 -6.11 6.81
N GLN A 13 -7.58 -7.08 7.49
CA GLN A 13 -7.90 -8.50 7.30
C GLN A 13 -9.36 -8.80 7.69
N ALA A 14 -9.82 -8.32 8.84
CA ALA A 14 -11.19 -8.52 9.30
C ALA A 14 -12.23 -7.92 8.32
N ILE A 15 -11.93 -6.76 7.73
CA ILE A 15 -12.79 -6.14 6.71
C ILE A 15 -12.85 -7.03 5.46
N LEU A 16 -11.71 -7.52 4.97
CA LEU A 16 -11.65 -8.38 3.79
C LEU A 16 -12.41 -9.70 4.01
N ASP A 17 -12.27 -10.30 5.19
CA ASP A 17 -12.98 -11.54 5.54
C ASP A 17 -14.50 -11.33 5.53
N GLU A 18 -14.98 -10.21 6.05
CA GLU A 18 -16.41 -9.87 6.02
C GLU A 18 -16.91 -9.60 4.59
N GLN A 19 -16.14 -8.93 3.73
CA GLN A 19 -16.51 -8.76 2.32
C GLN A 19 -16.57 -10.10 1.58
N HIS A 20 -15.62 -10.99 1.85
CA HIS A 20 -15.63 -12.34 1.30
C HIS A 20 -16.87 -13.12 1.75
N ARG A 21 -17.21 -13.05 3.04
CA ARG A 21 -18.42 -13.67 3.59
C ARG A 21 -19.68 -13.14 2.90
N LYS A 22 -19.82 -11.83 2.73
CA LYS A 22 -20.95 -11.20 2.03
C LYS A 22 -21.05 -11.65 0.58
N PHE A 23 -19.92 -11.72 -0.12
CA PHE A 23 -19.86 -12.23 -1.49
C PHE A 23 -20.38 -13.67 -1.57
N GLN A 24 -19.93 -14.55 -0.67
CA GLN A 24 -20.40 -15.94 -0.63
C GLN A 24 -21.91 -16.05 -0.39
N VAL A 25 -22.48 -15.18 0.44
CA VAL A 25 -23.94 -15.14 0.66
C VAL A 25 -24.66 -14.75 -0.63
N LEU A 26 -24.26 -13.65 -1.28
CA LEU A 26 -24.86 -13.21 -2.55
C LEU A 26 -24.72 -14.26 -3.66
N GLN A 27 -23.57 -14.93 -3.73
CA GLN A 27 -23.34 -16.02 -4.66
C GLN A 27 -24.31 -17.19 -4.43
N LYS A 28 -24.51 -17.61 -3.17
CA LYS A 28 -25.44 -18.69 -2.81
C LYS A 28 -26.90 -18.32 -3.11
N GLU A 29 -27.25 -17.04 -2.97
CA GLU A 29 -28.57 -16.51 -3.32
C GLU A 29 -28.78 -16.31 -4.83
N GLY A 30 -27.75 -16.53 -5.66
CA GLY A 30 -27.80 -16.31 -7.11
C GLY A 30 -27.79 -14.84 -7.52
N ARG A 31 -27.50 -13.92 -6.59
CA ARG A 31 -27.48 -12.47 -6.77
C ARG A 31 -26.14 -11.99 -7.33
N TRP A 32 -25.83 -12.47 -8.53
CA TRP A 32 -24.56 -12.23 -9.20
C TRP A 32 -24.26 -10.75 -9.50
N PRO A 33 -25.23 -9.90 -9.92
CA PRO A 33 -24.96 -8.49 -10.16
C PRO A 33 -24.42 -7.79 -8.90
N GLU A 34 -25.05 -8.00 -7.75
CA GLU A 34 -24.62 -7.42 -6.48
C GLU A 34 -23.29 -8.03 -6.01
N ALA A 35 -23.09 -9.34 -6.18
CA ALA A 35 -21.82 -9.99 -5.85
C ALA A 35 -20.66 -9.40 -6.66
N MET A 36 -20.87 -9.17 -7.96
CA MET A 36 -19.86 -8.61 -8.85
C MET A 36 -19.59 -7.14 -8.57
N GLN A 37 -20.63 -6.38 -8.18
CA GLN A 37 -20.45 -4.99 -7.74
C GLN A 37 -19.56 -4.91 -6.49
N GLN A 38 -19.79 -5.76 -5.49
CA GLN A 38 -18.95 -5.81 -4.27
C GLN A 38 -17.50 -6.19 -4.60
N PHE A 39 -17.31 -7.14 -5.52
CA PHE A 39 -15.98 -7.55 -5.97
C PHE A 39 -15.26 -6.42 -6.72
N HIS A 40 -15.96 -5.72 -7.60
CA HIS A 40 -15.41 -4.59 -8.35
C HIS A 40 -14.93 -3.46 -7.44
N VAL A 41 -15.73 -3.07 -6.44
CA VAL A 41 -15.33 -2.03 -5.46
C VAL A 41 -14.07 -2.45 -4.70
N THR A 42 -13.99 -3.71 -4.27
CA THR A 42 -12.81 -4.23 -3.57
C THR A 42 -11.55 -4.16 -4.46
N LEU A 43 -11.68 -4.53 -5.74
CA LEU A 43 -10.59 -4.45 -6.71
C LEU A 43 -10.17 -3.01 -7.01
N CYS A 44 -11.12 -2.06 -7.09
CA CYS A 44 -10.80 -0.64 -7.25
C CYS A 44 -9.96 -0.14 -6.08
N CYS A 45 -10.38 -0.41 -4.84
CA CYS A 45 -9.60 -0.02 -3.66
C CYS A 45 -8.18 -0.63 -3.66
N ALA A 46 -8.04 -1.90 -4.05
CA ALA A 46 -6.73 -2.53 -4.18
C ALA A 46 -5.86 -1.84 -5.25
N SER A 47 -6.46 -1.49 -6.40
CA SER A 47 -5.78 -0.78 -7.48
C SER A 47 -5.32 0.62 -7.05
N ASP A 48 -6.13 1.35 -6.29
CA ASP A 48 -5.79 2.69 -5.79
C ASP A 48 -4.58 2.62 -4.85
N VAL A 49 -4.58 1.67 -3.90
CA VAL A 49 -3.45 1.44 -2.99
C VAL A 49 -2.16 1.09 -3.74
N LEU A 50 -2.24 0.24 -4.76
CA LEU A 50 -1.09 -0.12 -5.59
C LEU A 50 -0.57 1.11 -6.36
N THR A 51 -1.47 1.93 -6.89
CA THR A 51 -1.13 3.16 -7.61
C THR A 51 -0.41 4.15 -6.70
N GLU A 52 -0.95 4.40 -5.51
CA GLU A 52 -0.32 5.27 -4.51
C GLU A 52 1.05 4.74 -4.06
N SER A 53 1.17 3.42 -3.89
CA SER A 53 2.42 2.77 -3.51
C SER A 53 3.51 2.91 -4.58
N LEU A 54 3.15 2.81 -5.86
CA LEU A 54 4.05 3.04 -6.98
C LEU A 54 4.51 4.50 -7.02
N GLN A 55 3.59 5.46 -6.90
CA GLN A 55 3.93 6.88 -6.86
C GLN A 55 4.85 7.24 -5.69
N LEU A 56 4.65 6.61 -4.52
CA LEU A 56 5.54 6.80 -3.38
C LEU A 56 6.94 6.27 -3.68
N LEU A 57 7.04 5.07 -4.29
CA LEU A 57 8.32 4.48 -4.68
C LEU A 57 9.08 5.36 -5.68
N GLU A 58 8.39 5.89 -6.69
CA GLU A 58 8.95 6.83 -7.67
C GLU A 58 9.54 8.07 -6.97
N ARG A 59 8.80 8.69 -6.03
CA ARG A 59 9.29 9.84 -5.26
C ARG A 59 10.53 9.51 -4.43
N VAL A 60 10.59 8.31 -3.84
CA VAL A 60 11.77 7.86 -3.08
C VAL A 60 12.98 7.68 -4.00
N LEU A 61 12.79 7.10 -5.18
CA LEU A 61 13.85 6.94 -6.18
C LEU A 61 14.36 8.30 -6.69
N ASP A 62 13.45 9.22 -6.99
CA ASP A 62 13.79 10.59 -7.39
C ASP A 62 14.57 11.34 -6.31
N ALA A 63 14.12 11.26 -5.05
CA ALA A 63 14.80 11.88 -3.92
C ALA A 63 16.22 11.31 -3.74
N ARG A 64 16.41 10.00 -3.96
CA ARG A 64 17.73 9.36 -3.93
C ARG A 64 18.61 9.80 -5.10
N SER A 65 18.05 9.87 -6.30
CA SER A 65 18.76 10.34 -7.50
C SER A 65 19.26 11.78 -7.34
N ARG A 66 18.40 12.67 -6.80
CA ARG A 66 18.74 14.08 -6.53
C ARG A 66 19.75 14.28 -5.41
N ARG A 67 19.90 13.34 -4.47
CA ARG A 67 20.90 13.43 -3.38
C ARG A 67 22.34 13.18 -3.85
N GLY A 68 22.55 12.65 -5.07
CA GLY A 68 23.88 12.41 -5.64
C GLY A 68 24.75 11.45 -4.80
N PRO A 69 25.88 10.94 -5.33
CA PRO A 69 26.92 10.38 -4.49
C PRO A 69 27.39 11.50 -3.56
N SER A 70 27.20 11.31 -2.25
CA SER A 70 27.75 12.17 -1.21
C SER A 70 29.19 12.51 -1.56
N GLN A 71 29.47 13.80 -1.81
CA GLN A 71 30.84 14.30 -1.81
C GLN A 71 31.51 13.80 -0.52
N PRO A 72 32.71 13.20 -0.59
CA PRO A 72 33.44 12.85 0.62
C PRO A 72 33.64 14.14 1.43
N PRO A 73 33.58 14.10 2.77
CA PRO A 73 33.94 15.26 3.57
C PRO A 73 35.32 15.71 3.12
N SER A 74 35.45 16.98 2.75
CA SER A 74 36.74 17.58 2.43
C SER A 74 37.67 17.31 3.60
N SER A 75 38.71 16.52 3.35
CA SER A 75 39.82 16.38 4.26
C SER A 75 40.49 17.75 4.35
N ASP A 76 40.08 18.55 5.33
CA ASP A 76 40.96 19.54 5.93
C ASP A 76 41.87 18.79 6.90
N PRO A 77 43.19 18.77 6.66
CA PRO A 77 44.13 18.81 7.74
C PRO A 77 44.66 20.24 7.84
N GLN A 78 44.17 20.96 8.85
CA GLN A 78 45.07 21.83 9.61
C GLN A 78 46.32 21.01 9.96
N SER A 79 47.51 21.47 9.56
CA SER A 79 48.67 21.60 10.46
C SER A 79 49.93 22.08 9.72
N SER A 80 50.47 23.17 10.26
CA SER A 80 51.89 23.60 10.30
C SER A 80 52.52 24.23 9.05
#